data_AF-A0A956HMT1-F1
#
_entry.id   AF-A0A956HMT1-F1
#
_cell.length_a   1.000
_cell.length_b   1.000
_cell.length_c   1.000
_cell.angle_alpha   90.00
_cell.angle_beta   90.00
_cell.angle_gamma   90.00
#
_symmetry.space_group_name_H-M   'P 1'
#
loop_
_entity.id
_entity.type
_entity.pdbx_description
1 polymer ?
#
loop_
_entity_poly.entity_id
_entity_poly.type
_entity_poly.pdbx_seq_one_letter_code
_entity_poly.pdbx_strand_id
1 'polypeptide(L)'
;MRSSALLLALLLVACGTKGQESTGTETDATTSGSDSDGTTAGPPEGAAVFNEPVEDGNSFTCSTCHAVTEPAPDGFRRPGHPLGDATHRPMYKNGKVPDMLMAVNSCLTEWMNAEPWTEDDQRWKDLYAWLDSQAPAGDAPALMFQIVQPPADVSGGDPDAGREAFNGACAVCHALEGVGTNKAPKIAGLGLESGYVATRVRLSGRMDSPVYDGLGGGLMPFWAADRLSDDELRDIAAWLATEDEPGTTTGTEPTTDPTDATTDPTDPTDPTTDPTTGGDCSATHPSVGYVANLTAFFHDVGGTATIVDDCTIVIEDFTYDGTGIDVRIYGGLGGDYDNGFPMTDDLLLDGGYNGTTLVATVPDGYTLDDLDGISVWCVDVGVDFGSGMFGPP
;
A
#
# COMPACT_ATOMS: atom_id res chain seq x y z
N MET A 1 77.38 54.62 -21.77
CA MET A 1 78.43 55.19 -20.90
C MET A 1 78.03 54.96 -19.46
N ARG A 2 78.84 54.17 -18.71
CA ARG A 2 79.11 54.18 -17.25
C ARG A 2 77.92 54.34 -16.28
N SER A 3 77.73 53.57 -15.21
CA SER A 3 78.60 52.71 -14.40
C SER A 3 77.75 51.94 -13.37
N SER A 4 78.27 50.78 -12.94
CA SER A 4 78.31 50.14 -11.59
C SER A 4 77.26 50.50 -10.51
N ALA A 5 76.75 49.62 -9.64
CA ALA A 5 77.33 48.42 -9.04
C ALA A 5 76.27 47.51 -8.37
N LEU A 6 76.55 46.20 -8.41
CA LEU A 6 76.44 45.16 -7.37
C LEU A 6 75.55 45.43 -6.11
N LEU A 7 74.56 44.59 -5.83
CA LEU A 7 74.68 43.50 -4.84
C LEU A 7 73.48 42.53 -4.91
N LEU A 8 73.81 41.26 -4.71
CA LEU A 8 73.02 40.04 -4.87
C LEU A 8 72.35 39.66 -3.54
N ALA A 9 71.05 39.35 -3.55
CA ALA A 9 70.46 38.36 -2.63
C ALA A 9 69.14 37.83 -3.21
N LEU A 10 69.18 36.54 -3.52
CA LEU A 10 68.17 35.70 -4.13
C LEU A 10 67.31 35.08 -3.01
N LEU A 11 65.97 35.05 -3.15
CA LEU A 11 65.15 33.86 -2.92
C LEU A 11 63.70 34.11 -3.32
N LEU A 12 63.23 33.24 -4.22
CA LEU A 12 61.92 33.22 -4.85
C LEU A 12 60.82 32.81 -3.87
N VAL A 13 59.66 33.47 -3.94
CA VAL A 13 58.36 32.80 -4.13
C VAL A 13 57.49 33.71 -5.00
N ALA A 14 56.86 33.09 -6.00
CA ALA A 14 56.12 33.72 -7.07
C ALA A 14 54.94 34.58 -6.56
N CYS A 15 54.94 35.84 -6.98
CA CYS A 15 53.75 36.67 -7.01
C CYS A 15 53.05 36.39 -8.36
N GLY A 16 51.72 36.25 -8.34
CA GLY A 16 50.92 36.64 -9.49
C GLY A 16 51.16 38.12 -9.81
N THR A 17 50.39 38.68 -10.74
CA THR A 17 50.14 40.11 -11.00
C THR A 17 49.95 40.28 -12.50
N LYS A 18 49.30 41.29 -13.04
CA LYS A 18 48.69 42.57 -12.63
C LYS A 18 47.80 42.93 -13.85
N GLY A 19 46.85 43.82 -13.82
CA GLY A 19 46.69 45.07 -13.09
C GLY A 19 45.59 45.83 -13.85
N GLN A 20 44.65 46.45 -13.16
CA GLN A 20 44.76 47.81 -12.64
C GLN A 20 44.29 48.82 -13.69
N GLU A 21 43.13 49.43 -13.45
CA GLU A 21 43.01 50.89 -13.45
C GLU A 21 41.80 51.33 -12.63
N SER A 22 41.98 52.48 -11.99
CA SER A 22 41.16 53.06 -10.92
C SER A 22 40.27 54.15 -11.52
N THR A 23 39.02 54.23 -11.07
CA THR A 23 38.36 55.50 -10.66
C THR A 23 37.03 55.14 -10.01
N GLY A 24 36.82 55.62 -8.79
CA GLY A 24 35.60 55.33 -8.02
C GLY A 24 34.40 56.16 -8.47
N THR A 25 33.22 55.59 -8.32
CA THR A 25 31.99 56.22 -7.81
C THR A 25 31.03 55.06 -7.48
N GLU A 26 30.59 54.97 -6.23
CA GLU A 26 29.51 54.06 -5.82
C GLU A 26 28.20 54.45 -6.49
N THR A 27 27.55 53.47 -7.14
CA THR A 27 26.09 53.41 -7.25
C THR A 27 25.68 51.94 -7.37
N ASP A 28 24.84 51.52 -6.43
CA ASP A 28 24.06 50.28 -6.49
C ASP A 28 23.15 50.22 -7.72
N ALA A 29 22.75 48.96 -8.01
CA ALA A 29 21.53 48.54 -8.68
C ALA A 29 21.69 47.84 -10.04
N THR A 30 21.40 46.54 -9.99
CA THR A 30 20.60 45.77 -10.96
C THR A 30 21.03 45.77 -12.43
N THR A 31 21.58 44.63 -12.87
CA THR A 31 21.44 44.20 -14.26
C THR A 31 20.49 43.01 -14.30
N SER A 32 19.30 43.29 -14.82
CA SER A 32 18.36 42.33 -15.37
C SER A 32 19.06 41.55 -16.50
N GLY A 33 19.06 40.23 -16.39
CA GLY A 33 19.32 39.31 -17.50
C GLY A 33 18.10 38.42 -17.63
N SER A 34 17.22 38.78 -18.57
CA SER A 34 16.11 37.97 -19.02
C SER A 34 16.64 36.86 -19.93
N ASP A 35 16.60 35.61 -19.46
CA ASP A 35 16.61 34.44 -20.33
C ASP A 35 15.23 33.79 -20.24
N SER A 36 14.48 33.97 -21.31
CA SER A 36 13.21 33.31 -21.60
C SER A 36 13.51 31.98 -22.28
N ASP A 37 13.60 30.91 -21.49
CA ASP A 37 13.18 29.55 -21.87
C ASP A 37 13.22 28.68 -20.59
N GLY A 38 12.16 27.94 -20.31
CA GLY A 38 12.17 26.97 -19.21
C GLY A 38 10.90 26.98 -18.37
N THR A 39 10.10 25.93 -18.53
CA THR A 39 9.14 25.45 -17.54
C THR A 39 9.78 25.51 -16.15
N THR A 40 9.38 26.48 -15.33
CA THR A 40 9.80 26.52 -13.93
C THR A 40 9.07 25.39 -13.23
N ALA A 41 9.72 24.24 -13.08
CA ALA A 41 9.29 23.23 -12.13
C ALA A 41 9.09 23.94 -10.78
N GLY A 42 7.92 23.78 -10.17
CA GLY A 42 7.63 24.32 -8.84
C GLY A 42 8.62 23.82 -7.78
N PRO A 43 8.51 24.32 -6.53
CA PRO A 43 9.47 23.97 -5.47
C PRO A 43 9.60 22.43 -5.36
N PRO A 44 10.83 21.87 -5.38
CA PRO A 44 11.07 20.42 -5.36
C PRO A 44 10.42 19.75 -4.14
N GLU A 45 10.18 20.50 -3.08
CA GLU A 45 9.48 20.08 -1.87
C GLU A 45 8.03 19.63 -2.16
N GLY A 46 7.31 20.30 -3.06
CA GLY A 46 5.94 19.91 -3.41
C GLY A 46 5.87 18.61 -4.22
N ALA A 47 6.88 18.36 -5.06
CA ALA A 47 7.02 17.08 -5.75
C ALA A 47 7.29 15.94 -4.76
N ALA A 48 8.06 16.18 -3.70
CA ALA A 48 8.29 15.20 -2.64
C ALA A 48 6.97 14.89 -1.91
N VAL A 49 6.21 15.92 -1.51
CA VAL A 49 4.89 15.74 -0.87
C VAL A 49 3.95 14.89 -1.73
N PHE A 50 3.99 15.01 -3.05
CA PHE A 50 3.16 14.21 -3.95
C PHE A 50 3.61 12.74 -4.08
N ASN A 51 4.92 12.48 -4.00
CA ASN A 51 5.51 11.20 -4.35
C ASN A 51 5.92 10.34 -3.14
N GLU A 52 5.97 10.91 -1.95
CA GLU A 52 6.41 10.24 -0.72
C GLU A 52 5.25 10.01 0.25
N PRO A 53 5.31 8.98 1.10
CA PRO A 53 4.33 8.79 2.16
C PRO A 53 4.31 9.99 3.11
N VAL A 54 3.12 10.36 3.58
CA VAL A 54 2.98 11.36 4.63
C VAL A 54 3.39 10.75 5.97
N GLU A 55 4.10 11.50 6.81
CA GLU A 55 4.74 10.99 8.04
C GLU A 55 3.75 10.32 9.01
N ASP A 56 2.53 10.84 9.09
CA ASP A 56 1.46 10.38 9.98
C ASP A 56 0.44 9.46 9.29
N GLY A 57 0.73 8.99 8.07
CA GLY A 57 -0.16 8.15 7.28
C GLY A 57 0.37 6.74 7.04
N ASN A 58 -0.37 6.01 6.21
CA ASN A 58 0.02 4.70 5.70
C ASN A 58 1.02 4.82 4.53
N SER A 59 1.37 3.69 3.92
CA SER A 59 2.40 3.66 2.87
C SER A 59 1.96 4.22 1.50
N PHE A 60 0.70 4.63 1.33
CA PHE A 60 0.22 5.18 0.07
C PHE A 60 0.69 6.63 -0.13
N THR A 61 0.80 7.03 -1.39
CA THR A 61 1.21 8.38 -1.80
C THR A 61 0.18 8.93 -2.79
N CYS A 62 0.17 10.25 -3.01
CA CYS A 62 -0.69 10.83 -4.05
C CYS A 62 -0.40 10.18 -5.41
N SER A 63 0.88 9.96 -5.73
CA SER A 63 1.34 9.33 -6.96
C SER A 63 0.96 7.85 -7.11
N THR A 64 0.54 7.18 -6.02
CA THR A 64 0.02 5.81 -6.10
C THR A 64 -1.35 5.78 -6.78
N CYS A 65 -2.19 6.80 -6.52
CA CYS A 65 -3.57 6.85 -7.00
C CYS A 65 -3.82 7.89 -8.10
N HIS A 66 -2.90 8.82 -8.32
CA HIS A 66 -3.02 9.91 -9.29
C HIS A 66 -1.73 10.10 -10.08
N ALA A 67 -1.84 10.30 -11.39
CA ALA A 67 -0.74 10.80 -12.18
C ALA A 67 -0.75 12.34 -12.17
N VAL A 68 0.36 12.99 -12.51
CA VAL A 68 0.33 14.44 -12.79
C VAL A 68 -0.33 14.69 -14.13
N THR A 69 0.09 13.95 -15.16
CA THR A 69 -0.49 13.99 -16.51
C THR A 69 -0.69 12.57 -17.02
N GLU A 70 -1.58 12.41 -17.99
CA GLU A 70 -1.75 11.15 -18.70
C GLU A 70 -1.55 11.35 -20.22
N PRO A 71 -0.90 10.40 -20.92
CA PRO A 71 -0.30 9.15 -20.41
C PRO A 71 0.83 9.40 -19.39
N ALA A 72 0.84 8.63 -18.30
CA ALA A 72 1.83 8.81 -17.23
C ALA A 72 3.23 8.37 -17.72
N PRO A 73 4.32 9.02 -17.29
CA PRO A 73 5.69 8.65 -17.72
C PRO A 73 6.10 7.22 -17.38
N ASP A 74 5.53 6.64 -16.33
CA ASP A 74 5.76 5.25 -15.91
C ASP A 74 4.87 4.23 -16.65
N GLY A 75 3.99 4.69 -17.55
CA GLY A 75 3.13 3.85 -18.37
C GLY A 75 1.85 3.36 -17.69
N PHE A 76 1.65 3.66 -16.41
CA PHE A 76 0.50 3.16 -15.66
C PHE A 76 -0.67 4.15 -15.65
N ARG A 77 -1.88 3.65 -15.96
CA ARG A 77 -3.14 4.37 -15.72
C ARG A 77 -3.45 4.31 -14.23
N ARG A 78 -3.87 5.44 -13.65
CA ARG A 78 -4.19 5.52 -12.22
C ARG A 78 -5.71 5.43 -11.95
N PRO A 79 -6.14 4.94 -10.77
CA PRO A 79 -7.58 4.89 -10.44
C PRO A 79 -8.18 6.30 -10.39
N GLY A 80 -7.45 7.28 -9.88
CA GLY A 80 -7.81 8.69 -9.93
C GLY A 80 -7.37 9.38 -11.22
N HIS A 81 -8.15 10.35 -11.68
CA HIS A 81 -7.79 11.22 -12.80
C HIS A 81 -6.49 11.99 -12.54
N PRO A 82 -5.75 12.41 -13.59
CA PRO A 82 -4.55 13.20 -13.44
C PRO A 82 -4.82 14.49 -12.65
N LEU A 83 -3.83 14.99 -11.90
CA LEU A 83 -3.98 16.16 -11.03
C LEU A 83 -3.22 17.40 -11.51
N GLY A 84 -2.51 17.33 -12.63
CA GLY A 84 -1.63 18.40 -13.11
C GLY A 84 -2.34 19.72 -13.43
N ASP A 85 -3.64 19.70 -13.71
CA ASP A 85 -4.46 20.90 -13.93
C ASP A 85 -5.46 21.17 -12.78
N ALA A 86 -5.33 20.46 -11.65
CA ALA A 86 -6.33 20.45 -10.60
C ALA A 86 -6.55 21.82 -9.96
N THR A 87 -5.50 22.65 -9.81
CA THR A 87 -5.59 24.00 -9.22
C THR A 87 -6.44 24.97 -10.06
N HIS A 88 -6.60 24.69 -11.35
CA HIS A 88 -7.36 25.50 -12.29
C HIS A 88 -8.78 24.97 -12.55
N ARG A 89 -9.22 23.91 -11.84
CA ARG A 89 -10.56 23.33 -12.02
C ARG A 89 -11.60 24.12 -11.23
N PRO A 90 -12.84 24.25 -11.76
CA PRO A 90 -13.89 25.03 -11.11
C PRO A 90 -14.55 24.33 -9.90
N MET A 91 -14.30 23.03 -9.71
CA MET A 91 -14.93 22.22 -8.68
C MET A 91 -14.12 20.96 -8.38
N TYR A 92 -14.33 20.38 -7.20
CA TYR A 92 -13.62 19.21 -6.72
C TYR A 92 -14.60 18.12 -6.28
N LYS A 93 -14.26 16.86 -6.53
CA LYS A 93 -15.05 15.67 -6.14
C LYS A 93 -16.52 15.78 -6.53
N ASN A 94 -16.82 16.03 -7.81
CA ASN A 94 -18.18 16.26 -8.30
C ASN A 94 -18.94 17.41 -7.60
N GLY A 95 -18.22 18.38 -7.02
CA GLY A 95 -18.80 19.54 -6.32
C GLY A 95 -19.22 19.23 -4.88
N LYS A 96 -18.78 18.09 -4.33
CA LYS A 96 -19.10 17.67 -2.96
C LYS A 96 -18.28 18.43 -1.91
N VAL A 97 -17.14 18.99 -2.30
CA VAL A 97 -16.26 19.76 -1.42
C VAL A 97 -16.02 21.16 -1.99
N PRO A 98 -15.89 22.19 -1.13
CA PRO A 98 -15.89 23.59 -1.55
C PRO A 98 -14.57 24.04 -2.19
N ASP A 99 -13.47 23.40 -1.87
CA ASP A 99 -12.13 23.78 -2.31
C ASP A 99 -11.18 22.58 -2.43
N MET A 100 -9.98 22.85 -2.95
CA MET A 100 -8.95 21.84 -3.18
C MET A 100 -8.37 21.29 -1.87
N LEU A 101 -8.28 22.10 -0.81
CA LEU A 101 -7.74 21.64 0.47
C LEU A 101 -8.67 20.59 1.07
N MET A 102 -9.99 20.80 1.07
CA MET A 102 -10.95 19.79 1.50
C MET A 102 -10.91 18.55 0.60
N ALA A 103 -10.67 18.71 -0.71
CA ALA A 103 -10.48 17.58 -1.62
C ALA A 103 -9.22 16.76 -1.28
N VAL A 104 -8.11 17.40 -0.95
CA VAL A 104 -6.87 16.76 -0.50
C VAL A 104 -7.08 16.09 0.85
N ASN A 105 -7.70 16.77 1.81
CA ASN A 105 -7.98 16.23 3.14
C ASN A 105 -8.88 15.00 3.09
N SER A 106 -9.86 14.92 2.17
CA SER A 106 -10.63 13.68 1.97
C SER A 106 -9.77 12.50 1.53
N CYS A 107 -8.68 12.74 0.79
CA CYS A 107 -7.73 11.69 0.44
C CYS A 107 -6.87 11.29 1.65
N LEU A 108 -6.36 12.29 2.38
CA LEU A 108 -5.52 12.07 3.56
C LEU A 108 -6.24 11.20 4.59
N THR A 109 -7.48 11.55 4.92
CA THR A 109 -8.23 10.87 5.97
C THR A 109 -8.84 9.55 5.51
N GLU A 110 -9.43 9.48 4.31
CA GLU A 110 -10.18 8.28 3.89
C GLU A 110 -9.29 7.18 3.30
N TRP A 111 -8.13 7.55 2.72
CA TRP A 111 -7.30 6.61 1.94
C TRP A 111 -5.86 6.50 2.46
N MET A 112 -5.31 7.58 3.02
CA MET A 112 -3.92 7.60 3.52
C MET A 112 -3.82 7.47 5.04
N ASN A 113 -4.95 7.36 5.75
CA ASN A 113 -5.00 7.26 7.22
C ASN A 113 -4.16 8.34 7.95
N ALA A 114 -4.17 9.57 7.43
CA ALA A 114 -3.40 10.69 7.94
C ALA A 114 -4.32 11.80 8.47
N GLU A 115 -3.78 12.67 9.32
CA GLU A 115 -4.51 13.83 9.83
C GLU A 115 -4.73 14.87 8.72
N PRO A 116 -5.88 15.57 8.71
CA PRO A 116 -6.16 16.59 7.72
C PRO A 116 -5.23 17.80 7.92
N TRP A 117 -4.81 18.40 6.81
CA TRP A 117 -3.99 19.62 6.82
C TRP A 117 -4.84 20.87 6.96
N THR A 118 -4.19 21.95 7.37
CA THR A 118 -4.78 23.30 7.42
C THR A 118 -4.21 24.17 6.31
N GLU A 119 -4.86 25.31 6.04
CA GLU A 119 -4.36 26.31 5.08
C GLU A 119 -2.93 26.79 5.41
N ASP A 120 -2.54 26.72 6.68
CA ASP A 120 -1.23 27.15 7.14
C ASP A 120 -0.14 26.07 7.06
N ASP A 121 -0.52 24.80 6.84
CA ASP A 121 0.42 23.68 6.75
C ASP A 121 1.38 23.87 5.57
N GLN A 122 2.67 23.74 5.83
CA GLN A 122 3.69 23.93 4.80
C GLN A 122 3.60 22.86 3.71
N ARG A 123 3.24 21.62 4.07
CA ARG A 123 3.06 20.51 3.11
C ARG A 123 1.96 20.84 2.10
N TRP A 124 0.86 21.42 2.57
CA TRP A 124 -0.22 21.90 1.73
C TRP A 124 0.24 23.01 0.78
N LYS A 125 0.92 24.04 1.30
CA LYS A 125 1.42 25.18 0.51
C LYS A 125 2.38 24.71 -0.59
N ASP A 126 3.28 23.79 -0.26
CA ASP A 126 4.27 23.24 -1.20
C ASP A 126 3.60 22.39 -2.27
N LEU A 127 2.67 21.49 -1.89
CA LEU A 127 1.89 20.68 -2.83
C LEU A 127 1.07 21.55 -3.79
N TYR A 128 0.35 22.55 -3.27
CA TYR A 128 -0.45 23.46 -4.09
C TYR A 128 0.43 24.22 -5.08
N ALA A 129 1.50 24.87 -4.61
CA ALA A 129 2.41 25.65 -5.46
C ALA A 129 3.05 24.78 -6.55
N TRP A 130 3.41 23.53 -6.21
CA TRP A 130 3.94 22.61 -7.19
C TRP A 130 2.90 22.16 -8.20
N LEU A 131 1.69 21.74 -7.80
CA LEU A 131 0.62 21.37 -8.74
C LEU A 131 0.22 22.55 -9.64
N ASP A 132 0.16 23.76 -9.10
CA ASP A 132 -0.11 24.98 -9.87
C ASP A 132 0.96 25.22 -10.95
N SER A 133 2.22 24.94 -10.63
CA SER A 133 3.31 25.01 -11.62
C SER A 133 3.22 23.94 -12.73
N GLN A 134 2.47 22.86 -12.51
CA GLN A 134 2.20 21.85 -13.54
C GLN A 134 1.03 22.24 -14.45
N ALA A 135 0.15 23.14 -13.99
CA ALA A 135 -1.09 23.45 -14.67
C ALA A 135 -0.84 24.25 -15.96
N PRO A 136 -1.50 23.88 -17.08
CA PRO A 136 -1.51 24.72 -18.27
C PRO A 136 -2.06 26.12 -17.98
N ALA A 137 -1.64 27.11 -18.76
CA ALA A 137 -2.17 28.46 -18.61
C ALA A 137 -3.69 28.52 -18.88
N GLY A 138 -4.43 29.17 -17.97
CA GLY A 138 -5.88 29.38 -18.07
C GLY A 138 -6.70 28.32 -17.33
N ASP A 139 -8.02 28.50 -17.34
CA ASP A 139 -8.95 27.62 -16.62
C ASP A 139 -8.96 26.20 -17.19
N ALA A 140 -9.03 25.20 -16.30
CA ALA A 140 -9.21 23.81 -16.65
C ALA A 140 -10.71 23.44 -16.71
N PRO A 141 -11.13 22.48 -17.55
CA PRO A 141 -12.51 22.02 -17.56
C PRO A 141 -12.90 21.37 -16.22
N ALA A 142 -14.20 21.42 -15.91
CA ALA A 142 -14.74 20.67 -14.79
C ALA A 142 -14.50 19.17 -14.99
N LEU A 143 -14.08 18.48 -13.92
CA LEU A 143 -13.92 17.04 -13.91
C LEU A 143 -15.08 16.40 -13.15
N MET A 144 -15.79 15.50 -13.83
CA MET A 144 -16.89 14.73 -13.27
C MET A 144 -16.62 13.24 -13.48
N PHE A 145 -16.86 12.44 -12.45
CA PHE A 145 -16.74 10.97 -12.53
C PHE A 145 -18.01 10.31 -11.99
N GLN A 146 -18.19 9.02 -12.30
CA GLN A 146 -19.32 8.24 -11.81
C GLN A 146 -18.83 6.92 -11.21
N ILE A 147 -19.19 6.71 -9.95
CA ILE A 147 -19.16 5.38 -9.33
C ILE A 147 -20.38 4.64 -9.88
N VAL A 148 -20.13 3.53 -10.58
CA VAL A 148 -21.17 2.73 -11.23
C VAL A 148 -21.21 1.35 -10.61
N GLN A 149 -22.37 0.70 -10.66
CA GLN A 149 -22.47 -0.71 -10.27
C GLN A 149 -21.66 -1.59 -11.23
N PRO A 150 -21.17 -2.76 -10.78
CA PRO A 150 -20.58 -3.74 -11.69
C PRO A 150 -21.57 -4.11 -12.81
N PRO A 151 -21.08 -4.42 -14.02
CA PRO A 151 -21.94 -4.83 -15.11
C PRO A 151 -22.70 -6.10 -14.72
N ALA A 152 -23.98 -6.19 -15.11
CA ALA A 152 -24.86 -7.28 -14.70
C ALA A 152 -24.40 -8.67 -15.21
N ASP A 153 -23.59 -8.67 -16.26
CA ASP A 153 -22.89 -9.83 -16.77
C ASP A 153 -21.39 -9.48 -16.72
N VAL A 154 -20.58 -10.38 -16.20
CA VAL A 154 -19.12 -10.23 -16.06
C VAL A 154 -18.37 -11.34 -16.82
N SER A 155 -19.10 -12.13 -17.62
CA SER A 155 -18.53 -13.20 -18.42
C SER A 155 -18.04 -12.71 -19.78
N GLY A 156 -17.31 -13.57 -20.49
CA GLY A 156 -16.95 -13.39 -21.89
C GLY A 156 -15.75 -12.48 -22.15
N GLY A 157 -14.99 -12.10 -21.11
CA GLY A 157 -13.74 -11.36 -21.27
C GLY A 157 -12.61 -12.22 -21.87
N ASP A 158 -11.64 -11.55 -22.48
CA ASP A 158 -10.40 -12.12 -23.00
C ASP A 158 -9.29 -12.07 -21.93
N PRO A 159 -8.82 -13.23 -21.42
CA PRO A 159 -7.81 -13.24 -20.35
C PRO A 159 -6.44 -12.70 -20.80
N ASP A 160 -6.08 -12.75 -22.08
CA ASP A 160 -4.82 -12.16 -22.55
C ASP A 160 -4.90 -10.63 -22.57
N ALA A 161 -6.01 -10.08 -23.05
CA ALA A 161 -6.30 -8.65 -22.95
C ALA A 161 -6.43 -8.21 -21.48
N GLY A 162 -6.99 -9.06 -20.64
CA GLY A 162 -7.15 -8.85 -19.21
C GLY A 162 -5.82 -8.70 -18.48
N ARG A 163 -4.85 -9.57 -18.80
CA ARG A 163 -3.48 -9.48 -18.27
C ARG A 163 -2.81 -8.17 -18.67
N GLU A 164 -2.96 -7.74 -19.92
CA GLU A 164 -2.41 -6.45 -20.39
C GLU A 164 -3.06 -5.26 -19.69
N ALA A 165 -4.39 -5.23 -19.61
CA ALA A 165 -5.14 -4.19 -18.92
C ALA A 165 -4.79 -4.12 -17.43
N PHE A 166 -4.66 -5.28 -16.78
CA PHE A 166 -4.23 -5.39 -15.40
C PHE A 166 -2.83 -4.81 -15.18
N ASN A 167 -1.87 -5.19 -16.01
CA ASN A 167 -0.50 -4.67 -15.91
C ASN A 167 -0.46 -3.15 -16.13
N GLY A 168 -1.35 -2.59 -16.95
CA GLY A 168 -1.45 -1.15 -17.17
C GLY A 168 -2.14 -0.37 -16.05
N ALA A 169 -3.02 -1.00 -15.26
CA ALA A 169 -3.92 -0.29 -14.33
C ALA A 169 -3.74 -0.69 -12.85
N CYS A 170 -3.48 -1.97 -12.57
CA CYS A 170 -3.52 -2.54 -11.23
C CYS A 170 -2.12 -2.81 -10.66
N ALA A 171 -1.13 -2.97 -11.52
CA ALA A 171 0.23 -3.36 -11.13
C ALA A 171 0.98 -2.33 -10.27
N VAL A 172 0.54 -1.07 -10.23
CA VAL A 172 1.10 -0.08 -9.30
C VAL A 172 0.96 -0.51 -7.82
N CYS A 173 -0.08 -1.29 -7.52
CA CYS A 173 -0.30 -1.86 -6.19
C CYS A 173 -0.06 -3.38 -6.17
N HIS A 174 -0.57 -4.11 -7.15
CA HIS A 174 -0.54 -5.58 -7.17
C HIS A 174 0.68 -6.18 -7.89
N ALA A 175 1.66 -5.36 -8.26
CA ALA A 175 2.81 -5.70 -9.11
C ALA A 175 2.43 -6.21 -10.51
N LEU A 176 3.41 -6.26 -11.40
CA LEU A 176 3.25 -6.90 -12.72
C LEU A 176 2.89 -8.37 -12.52
N GLU A 177 2.01 -8.88 -13.38
CA GLU A 177 1.49 -10.24 -13.32
C GLU A 177 0.72 -10.57 -12.03
N GLY A 178 0.34 -9.56 -11.24
CA GLY A 178 -0.52 -9.73 -10.07
C GLY A 178 0.12 -10.52 -8.93
N VAL A 179 1.46 -10.53 -8.87
CA VAL A 179 2.26 -11.26 -7.86
C VAL A 179 2.21 -10.62 -6.47
N GLY A 180 1.63 -9.43 -6.34
CA GLY A 180 1.49 -8.73 -5.07
C GLY A 180 2.69 -7.90 -4.68
N THR A 181 2.45 -6.99 -3.72
CA THR A 181 3.46 -6.19 -3.01
C THR A 181 3.01 -6.00 -1.56
N ASN A 182 3.83 -5.31 -0.76
CA ASN A 182 3.40 -4.85 0.57
C ASN A 182 2.23 -3.84 0.54
N LYS A 183 1.83 -3.33 -0.63
CA LYS A 183 0.68 -2.42 -0.78
C LYS A 183 -0.62 -3.14 -1.11
N ALA A 184 -0.54 -4.26 -1.81
CA ALA A 184 -1.72 -5.04 -2.20
C ALA A 184 -1.35 -6.49 -2.51
N PRO A 185 -2.23 -7.46 -2.20
CA PRO A 185 -1.90 -8.88 -2.21
C PRO A 185 -1.66 -9.44 -3.62
N LYS A 186 -1.04 -10.64 -3.68
CA LYS A 186 -1.10 -11.49 -4.88
C LYS A 186 -2.55 -11.80 -5.19
N ILE A 187 -2.94 -11.66 -6.45
CA ILE A 187 -4.32 -11.93 -6.91
C ILE A 187 -4.39 -12.75 -8.19
N ALA A 188 -3.30 -12.85 -8.95
CA ALA A 188 -3.24 -13.72 -10.12
C ALA A 188 -3.11 -15.19 -9.72
N GLY A 189 -3.69 -16.10 -10.52
CA GLY A 189 -3.57 -17.54 -10.33
C GLY A 189 -4.42 -18.11 -9.18
N LEU A 190 -5.29 -17.29 -8.56
CA LEU A 190 -6.13 -17.69 -7.42
C LEU A 190 -7.54 -18.13 -7.82
N GLY A 191 -7.91 -18.09 -9.11
CA GLY A 191 -9.26 -18.46 -9.54
C GLY A 191 -10.35 -17.53 -8.98
N LEU A 192 -10.08 -16.23 -8.87
CA LEU A 192 -11.01 -15.28 -8.25
C LEU A 192 -12.34 -15.21 -9.00
N GLU A 193 -13.46 -15.23 -8.26
CA GLU A 193 -14.78 -15.10 -8.87
C GLU A 193 -14.92 -13.75 -9.60
N SER A 194 -15.29 -13.77 -10.88
CA SER A 194 -15.38 -12.57 -11.70
C SER A 194 -16.37 -11.52 -11.14
N GLY A 195 -17.45 -11.98 -10.48
CA GLY A 195 -18.41 -11.09 -9.81
C GLY A 195 -17.80 -10.36 -8.61
N TYR A 196 -16.99 -11.07 -7.82
CA TYR A 196 -16.21 -10.49 -6.74
C TYR A 196 -15.22 -9.44 -7.26
N VAL A 197 -14.42 -9.78 -8.29
CA VAL A 197 -13.47 -8.84 -8.92
C VAL A 197 -14.19 -7.57 -9.41
N ALA A 198 -15.29 -7.72 -10.15
CA ALA A 198 -16.05 -6.59 -10.67
C ALA A 198 -16.60 -5.69 -9.55
N THR A 199 -17.07 -6.29 -8.46
CA THR A 199 -17.58 -5.56 -7.30
C THR A 199 -16.46 -4.77 -6.62
N ARG A 200 -15.28 -5.38 -6.39
CA ARG A 200 -14.14 -4.70 -5.78
C ARG A 200 -13.63 -3.55 -6.64
N VAL A 201 -13.50 -3.77 -7.96
CA VAL A 201 -13.06 -2.71 -8.88
C VAL A 201 -14.02 -1.53 -8.91
N ARG A 202 -15.33 -1.78 -8.87
CA ARG A 202 -16.33 -0.70 -9.00
C ARG A 202 -16.68 0.01 -7.70
N LEU A 203 -16.70 -0.70 -6.58
CA LEU A 203 -17.34 -0.24 -5.36
C LEU A 203 -16.42 -0.26 -4.13
N SER A 204 -15.16 -0.68 -4.24
CA SER A 204 -14.26 -0.71 -3.08
C SER A 204 -13.98 0.71 -2.56
N GLY A 205 -13.97 0.82 -1.24
CA GLY A 205 -13.74 2.06 -0.49
C GLY A 205 -14.66 2.18 0.72
N ARG A 206 -14.44 3.20 1.54
CA ARG A 206 -15.17 3.41 2.79
C ARG A 206 -16.68 3.56 2.58
N MET A 207 -17.47 2.71 3.22
CA MET A 207 -18.95 2.76 3.15
C MET A 207 -19.53 4.03 3.78
N ASP A 208 -18.82 4.62 4.74
CA ASP A 208 -19.21 5.84 5.46
C ASP A 208 -18.60 7.12 4.85
N SER A 209 -18.10 7.04 3.61
CA SER A 209 -17.44 8.18 2.96
C SER A 209 -18.38 9.41 2.88
N PRO A 210 -17.95 10.59 3.36
CA PRO A 210 -18.70 11.83 3.18
C PRO A 210 -18.61 12.39 1.76
N VAL A 211 -17.71 11.86 0.92
CA VAL A 211 -17.42 12.37 -0.43
C VAL A 211 -17.92 11.43 -1.53
N TYR A 212 -17.81 10.12 -1.32
CA TYR A 212 -18.09 9.09 -2.31
C TYR A 212 -19.32 8.26 -1.91
N ASP A 213 -20.44 8.52 -2.58
CA ASP A 213 -21.66 7.75 -2.33
C ASP A 213 -21.59 6.35 -2.98
N GLY A 214 -22.11 5.33 -2.30
CA GLY A 214 -22.35 4.00 -2.90
C GLY A 214 -21.18 3.02 -2.88
N LEU A 215 -20.16 3.27 -2.06
CA LEU A 215 -19.06 2.33 -1.83
C LEU A 215 -19.48 1.17 -0.92
N GLY A 216 -18.89 0.00 -1.15
CA GLY A 216 -19.25 -1.29 -0.53
C GLY A 216 -18.20 -1.85 0.43
N GLY A 217 -17.22 -1.07 0.85
CA GLY A 217 -16.15 -1.50 1.77
C GLY A 217 -14.89 -1.96 1.03
N GLY A 218 -13.73 -1.83 1.70
CA GLY A 218 -12.42 -2.20 1.19
C GLY A 218 -11.43 -1.03 1.08
N LEU A 219 -10.14 -1.37 0.96
CA LEU A 219 -9.03 -0.41 0.87
C LEU A 219 -8.51 -0.21 -0.57
N MET A 220 -8.97 -1.04 -1.53
CA MET A 220 -8.69 -0.82 -2.94
C MET A 220 -9.46 0.42 -3.43
N PRO A 221 -8.85 1.33 -4.21
CA PRO A 221 -9.59 2.44 -4.79
C PRO A 221 -10.56 1.94 -5.86
N PHE A 222 -11.79 2.48 -5.85
CA PHE A 222 -12.74 2.24 -6.93
C PHE A 222 -12.22 2.81 -8.27
N TRP A 223 -12.66 2.20 -9.36
CA TRP A 223 -12.43 2.65 -10.74
C TRP A 223 -13.74 3.14 -11.35
N ALA A 224 -13.81 4.45 -11.58
CA ALA A 224 -14.94 5.07 -12.27
C ALA A 224 -15.08 4.56 -13.71
N ALA A 225 -16.29 4.64 -14.27
CA ALA A 225 -16.61 4.13 -15.61
C ALA A 225 -15.76 4.78 -16.73
N ASP A 226 -15.30 6.01 -16.52
CA ASP A 226 -14.45 6.75 -17.44
C ASP A 226 -12.94 6.49 -17.22
N ARG A 227 -12.57 5.74 -16.18
CA ARG A 227 -11.20 5.29 -15.89
C ARG A 227 -10.95 3.86 -16.35
N LEU A 228 -11.95 2.99 -16.21
CA LEU A 228 -11.93 1.59 -16.65
C LEU A 228 -13.29 1.23 -17.26
N SER A 229 -13.28 0.82 -18.53
CA SER A 229 -14.49 0.40 -19.24
C SER A 229 -15.00 -0.95 -18.72
N ASP A 230 -16.28 -1.27 -18.99
CA ASP A 230 -16.85 -2.58 -18.63
C ASP A 230 -16.20 -3.73 -19.41
N ASP A 231 -15.74 -3.48 -20.64
CA ASP A 231 -15.04 -4.49 -21.44
C ASP A 231 -13.65 -4.79 -20.85
N GLU A 232 -12.86 -3.76 -20.52
CA GLU A 232 -11.57 -3.94 -19.80
C GLU A 232 -11.78 -4.66 -18.46
N LEU A 233 -12.86 -4.35 -17.73
CA LEU A 233 -13.18 -5.02 -16.47
C LEU A 233 -13.51 -6.51 -16.66
N ARG A 234 -14.27 -6.86 -17.70
CA ARG A 234 -14.55 -8.27 -18.03
C ARG A 234 -13.28 -9.01 -18.39
N ASP A 235 -12.40 -8.39 -19.17
CA ASP A 235 -11.12 -8.97 -19.55
C ASP A 235 -10.25 -9.23 -18.32
N ILE A 236 -10.08 -8.24 -17.43
CA ILE A 236 -9.35 -8.39 -16.16
C ILE A 236 -9.96 -9.48 -15.29
N ALA A 237 -11.28 -9.49 -15.15
CA ALA A 237 -11.99 -10.49 -14.35
C ALA A 237 -11.89 -11.91 -14.94
N ALA A 238 -11.81 -12.04 -16.27
CA ALA A 238 -11.56 -13.31 -16.94
C ALA A 238 -10.13 -13.81 -16.71
N TRP A 239 -9.15 -12.91 -16.71
CA TRP A 239 -7.76 -13.26 -16.39
C TRP A 239 -7.60 -13.69 -14.92
N LEU A 240 -8.14 -12.93 -13.96
CA LEU A 240 -8.03 -13.24 -12.53
C LEU A 240 -8.82 -14.50 -12.12
N ALA A 241 -9.79 -14.91 -12.92
CA ALA A 241 -10.50 -16.17 -12.75
C ALA A 241 -9.68 -17.41 -13.17
N THR A 242 -8.47 -17.22 -13.71
CA THR A 242 -7.55 -18.33 -13.99
C THR A 242 -6.83 -18.80 -12.73
N GLU A 243 -6.65 -20.11 -12.62
CA GLU A 243 -5.88 -20.75 -11.54
C GLU A 243 -4.50 -21.13 -12.07
N ASP A 244 -3.47 -21.00 -11.23
CA ASP A 244 -2.16 -21.56 -11.54
C ASP A 244 -2.28 -23.09 -11.62
N GLU A 245 -1.76 -23.70 -12.69
CA GLU A 245 -1.71 -25.16 -12.79
C GLU A 245 -0.91 -25.73 -11.59
N PRO A 246 -1.43 -26.76 -10.90
CA PRO A 246 -0.75 -27.34 -9.74
C PRO A 246 0.68 -27.79 -10.10
N GLY A 247 1.69 -27.04 -9.64
CA GLY A 247 3.10 -27.41 -9.76
C GLY A 247 4.00 -26.54 -10.64
N THR A 248 3.58 -25.35 -11.10
CA THR A 248 4.48 -24.42 -11.80
C THR A 248 4.92 -23.27 -10.88
N THR A 249 5.76 -23.57 -9.90
CA THR A 249 6.55 -22.54 -9.20
C THR A 249 7.68 -22.08 -10.12
N THR A 250 7.40 -21.13 -11.02
CA THR A 250 8.44 -20.29 -11.63
C THR A 250 8.83 -19.17 -10.68
N GLY A 251 9.27 -19.55 -9.48
CA GLY A 251 10.09 -18.70 -8.62
C GLY A 251 11.53 -19.08 -8.88
N THR A 252 12.33 -18.15 -9.42
CA THR A 252 13.79 -18.33 -9.46
C THR A 252 14.31 -18.19 -8.04
N GLU A 253 14.27 -19.27 -7.26
CA GLU A 253 15.03 -19.39 -6.03
C GLU A 253 16.53 -19.34 -6.38
N PRO A 254 17.34 -18.50 -5.73
CA PRO A 254 18.79 -18.55 -5.88
C PRO A 254 19.29 -19.87 -5.30
N THR A 255 19.69 -20.81 -6.16
CA THR A 255 20.32 -22.06 -5.74
C THR A 255 21.64 -21.73 -5.04
N THR A 256 21.69 -21.88 -3.72
CA THR A 256 22.96 -22.04 -3.00
C THR A 256 23.35 -23.51 -2.99
N ASP A 257 24.57 -23.74 -3.47
CA ASP A 257 25.24 -25.03 -3.71
C ASP A 257 25.43 -25.82 -2.39
N PRO A 258 25.10 -27.13 -2.33
CA PRO A 258 25.21 -27.91 -1.09
C PRO A 258 26.59 -28.55 -0.97
N THR A 259 27.57 -27.78 -0.48
CA THR A 259 28.78 -28.38 0.12
C THR A 259 29.26 -27.55 1.31
N ASP A 260 28.77 -27.85 2.50
CA ASP A 260 29.70 -28.10 3.60
C ASP A 260 29.03 -28.90 4.73
N ALA A 261 29.56 -30.11 4.93
CA ALA A 261 29.22 -30.96 6.05
C ALA A 261 30.48 -31.13 6.88
N THR A 262 30.54 -30.43 8.03
CA THR A 262 31.42 -30.80 9.14
C THR A 262 30.70 -30.55 10.48
N THR A 263 30.24 -31.66 11.08
CA THR A 263 30.36 -32.09 12.49
C THR A 263 31.25 -31.19 13.38
N ASP A 264 31.00 -30.84 14.65
CA ASP A 264 30.27 -31.40 15.82
C ASP A 264 30.38 -30.33 16.99
N PRO A 265 30.08 -30.59 18.28
CA PRO A 265 28.87 -30.22 19.03
C PRO A 265 29.09 -29.24 20.21
N THR A 266 28.00 -28.99 20.96
CA THR A 266 27.88 -28.39 22.32
C THR A 266 27.92 -26.87 22.42
N ASP A 267 26.77 -26.24 22.67
CA ASP A 267 26.40 -25.66 23.98
C ASP A 267 24.93 -25.18 23.94
N PRO A 268 24.13 -25.31 25.01
CA PRO A 268 22.70 -25.09 25.01
C PRO A 268 22.38 -23.64 25.40
N THR A 269 21.74 -22.90 24.50
CA THR A 269 20.88 -21.79 24.87
C THR A 269 19.69 -21.79 23.93
N ASP A 270 18.72 -22.61 24.30
CA ASP A 270 17.31 -22.47 23.96
C ASP A 270 16.85 -21.05 24.36
N PRO A 271 16.52 -20.16 23.42
CA PRO A 271 15.67 -19.03 23.75
C PRO A 271 14.25 -19.59 23.77
N THR A 272 13.83 -20.06 24.94
CA THR A 272 12.41 -20.23 25.24
C THR A 272 11.75 -18.86 25.05
N THR A 273 11.13 -18.65 23.90
CA THR A 273 10.02 -17.72 23.78
C THR A 273 8.90 -18.30 24.62
N ASP A 274 8.57 -17.55 25.67
CA ASP A 274 7.50 -17.81 26.62
C ASP A 274 6.24 -18.30 25.90
N PRO A 275 5.76 -19.53 26.13
CA PRO A 275 4.43 -19.90 25.67
C PRO A 275 3.45 -19.06 26.48
N THR A 276 2.79 -18.11 25.82
CA THR A 276 1.64 -17.41 26.39
C THR A 276 0.75 -18.47 27.04
N THR A 277 0.66 -18.34 28.36
CA THR A 277 0.07 -19.32 29.26
C THR A 277 -1.39 -19.49 28.88
N GLY A 278 -1.78 -20.67 28.37
CA GLY A 278 -3.18 -21.08 28.36
C GLY A 278 -3.69 -20.96 29.79
N GLY A 279 -4.64 -20.05 30.02
CA GLY A 279 -5.15 -19.77 31.35
C GLY A 279 -5.80 -21.00 31.94
N ASP A 280 -5.78 -21.15 33.27
CA ASP A 280 -6.59 -22.13 34.01
C ASP A 280 -8.09 -21.75 33.90
N CYS A 281 -8.65 -21.79 32.69
CA CYS A 281 -10.05 -21.48 32.42
C CYS A 281 -10.92 -22.70 32.72
N SER A 282 -12.15 -22.44 33.14
CA SER A 282 -13.15 -23.51 33.23
C SER A 282 -13.42 -24.09 31.84
N ALA A 283 -13.95 -25.31 31.78
CA ALA A 283 -14.35 -25.96 30.52
C ALA A 283 -15.85 -26.30 30.61
N THR A 284 -16.68 -25.26 30.67
CA THR A 284 -18.12 -25.38 30.96
C THR A 284 -19.01 -24.95 29.81
N HIS A 285 -18.47 -24.21 28.85
CA HIS A 285 -19.21 -23.72 27.70
C HIS A 285 -19.62 -24.87 26.76
N PRO A 286 -20.83 -24.86 26.17
CA PRO A 286 -21.29 -25.94 25.29
C PRO A 286 -20.46 -26.15 24.02
N SER A 287 -19.67 -25.15 23.61
CA SER A 287 -18.78 -25.25 22.44
C SER A 287 -17.41 -25.85 22.76
N VAL A 288 -17.11 -26.16 24.02
CA VAL A 288 -15.87 -26.89 24.35
C VAL A 288 -15.86 -28.24 23.59
N GLY A 289 -14.77 -28.48 22.87
CA GLY A 289 -14.59 -29.61 21.96
C GLY A 289 -15.05 -29.36 20.52
N TYR A 290 -15.57 -28.18 20.19
CA TYR A 290 -15.89 -27.83 18.80
C TYR A 290 -14.60 -27.64 18.00
N VAL A 291 -14.68 -27.94 16.71
CA VAL A 291 -13.56 -27.95 15.79
C VAL A 291 -13.86 -27.05 14.60
N ALA A 292 -12.86 -26.31 14.15
CA ALA A 292 -12.85 -25.57 12.89
C ALA A 292 -11.61 -25.96 12.07
N ASN A 293 -11.82 -26.42 10.84
CA ASN A 293 -10.72 -26.63 9.89
C ASN A 293 -10.47 -25.32 9.15
N LEU A 294 -9.23 -24.84 9.21
CA LEU A 294 -8.84 -23.62 8.48
C LEU A 294 -8.77 -23.91 6.99
N THR A 295 -9.41 -23.07 6.20
CA THR A 295 -9.31 -23.08 4.73
C THR A 295 -8.49 -21.88 4.30
N ALA A 296 -7.41 -22.12 3.54
CA ALA A 296 -6.57 -21.06 3.00
C ALA A 296 -7.34 -20.20 2.00
N PHE A 297 -7.20 -18.89 2.12
CA PHE A 297 -7.48 -17.93 1.05
C PHE A 297 -6.18 -17.31 0.52
N PHE A 298 -5.23 -17.06 1.42
CA PHE A 298 -3.90 -16.53 1.15
C PHE A 298 -2.87 -17.16 2.12
N HIS A 299 -1.58 -16.97 1.85
CA HIS A 299 -0.49 -17.23 2.79
C HIS A 299 -0.38 -18.66 3.36
N ASP A 300 -0.83 -19.67 2.61
CA ASP A 300 -0.75 -21.09 3.00
C ASP A 300 -1.35 -21.41 4.38
N VAL A 301 -2.41 -20.68 4.76
CA VAL A 301 -3.10 -20.87 6.04
C VAL A 301 -3.75 -22.26 6.11
N GLY A 302 -3.41 -23.01 7.15
CA GLY A 302 -3.96 -24.34 7.40
C GLY A 302 -3.89 -24.71 8.87
N GLY A 303 -4.54 -25.81 9.21
CA GLY A 303 -4.57 -26.34 10.58
C GLY A 303 -5.98 -26.62 11.07
N THR A 304 -6.05 -27.24 12.23
CA THR A 304 -7.31 -27.63 12.88
C THR A 304 -7.40 -26.94 14.24
N ALA A 305 -8.33 -25.99 14.37
CA ALA A 305 -8.59 -25.28 15.61
C ALA A 305 -9.60 -26.04 16.46
N THR A 306 -9.29 -26.22 17.75
CA THR A 306 -10.17 -26.87 18.74
C THR A 306 -10.35 -25.98 19.95
N ILE A 307 -11.60 -25.77 20.37
CA ILE A 307 -11.91 -25.10 21.65
C ILE A 307 -11.64 -26.09 22.78
N VAL A 308 -10.59 -25.88 23.57
CA VAL A 308 -10.18 -26.84 24.62
C VAL A 308 -10.75 -26.51 26.00
N ASP A 309 -11.03 -25.23 26.25
CA ASP A 309 -11.71 -24.73 27.45
C ASP A 309 -12.38 -23.36 27.17
N ASP A 310 -12.93 -22.70 28.19
CA ASP A 310 -13.76 -21.49 28.05
C ASP A 310 -12.98 -20.26 27.56
N CYS A 311 -11.64 -20.32 27.48
CA CYS A 311 -10.83 -19.22 26.96
C CYS A 311 -9.69 -19.64 26.03
N THR A 312 -9.47 -20.94 25.82
CA THR A 312 -8.32 -21.43 25.06
C THR A 312 -8.76 -22.17 23.82
N ILE A 313 -8.16 -21.80 22.69
CA ILE A 313 -8.28 -22.48 21.41
C ILE A 313 -6.89 -22.95 21.01
N VAL A 314 -6.77 -24.24 20.68
CA VAL A 314 -5.52 -24.85 20.21
C VAL A 314 -5.65 -25.13 18.72
N ILE A 315 -4.69 -24.68 17.93
CA ILE A 315 -4.60 -24.92 16.50
C ILE A 315 -3.46 -25.90 16.26
N GLU A 316 -3.81 -27.13 15.88
CA GLU A 316 -2.86 -28.18 15.53
C GLU A 316 -2.59 -28.19 14.03
N ASP A 317 -1.40 -28.69 13.64
CA ASP A 317 -0.91 -28.70 12.26
C ASP A 317 -1.00 -27.33 11.58
N PHE A 318 -0.76 -26.24 12.34
CA PHE A 318 -0.85 -24.87 11.86
C PHE A 318 0.21 -24.61 10.80
N THR A 319 -0.24 -24.14 9.64
CA THR A 319 0.61 -23.65 8.54
C THR A 319 0.23 -22.21 8.22
N TYR A 320 1.24 -21.40 7.92
CA TYR A 320 1.12 -20.01 7.48
C TYR A 320 2.50 -19.54 7.06
N ASP A 321 2.64 -18.85 5.92
CA ASP A 321 3.95 -18.45 5.39
C ASP A 321 4.70 -17.39 6.23
N GLY A 322 4.03 -16.81 7.24
CA GLY A 322 4.63 -15.83 8.16
C GLY A 322 4.69 -14.41 7.61
N THR A 323 4.08 -14.14 6.45
CA THR A 323 4.13 -12.85 5.76
C THR A 323 2.82 -12.07 5.82
N GLY A 324 2.92 -10.75 5.94
CA GLY A 324 1.79 -9.85 6.16
C GLY A 324 2.28 -8.52 6.73
N ILE A 325 1.41 -7.78 7.40
CA ILE A 325 1.78 -6.51 8.07
C ILE A 325 1.59 -6.59 9.59
N ASP A 326 0.39 -6.97 10.03
CA ASP A 326 0.04 -7.32 11.41
C ASP A 326 -0.97 -8.45 11.29
N VAL A 327 -0.55 -9.68 11.60
CA VAL A 327 -1.35 -10.88 11.36
C VAL A 327 -1.57 -11.62 12.66
N ARG A 328 -2.81 -11.86 13.03
CA ARG A 328 -3.16 -12.50 14.32
C ARG A 328 -4.25 -13.52 14.12
N ILE A 329 -4.44 -14.39 15.10
CA ILE A 329 -5.66 -15.19 15.17
C ILE A 329 -6.79 -14.32 15.65
N TYR A 330 -7.90 -14.28 14.91
CA TYR A 330 -9.11 -13.52 15.24
C TYR A 330 -10.28 -14.45 15.51
N GLY A 331 -11.10 -14.09 16.50
CA GLY A 331 -12.43 -14.65 16.72
C GLY A 331 -13.50 -13.69 16.19
N GLY A 332 -14.59 -14.24 15.65
CA GLY A 332 -15.71 -13.44 15.15
C GLY A 332 -17.00 -14.26 14.98
N LEU A 333 -18.11 -13.56 14.76
CA LEU A 333 -19.44 -14.16 14.56
C LEU A 333 -19.81 -14.19 13.07
N GLY A 334 -20.29 -15.32 12.58
CA GLY A 334 -20.77 -15.49 11.21
C GLY A 334 -19.71 -15.21 10.13
N GLY A 335 -18.42 -15.32 10.47
CA GLY A 335 -17.31 -14.95 9.59
C GLY A 335 -17.04 -13.44 9.48
N ASP A 336 -17.65 -12.62 10.32
CA ASP A 336 -17.36 -11.18 10.42
C ASP A 336 -16.13 -10.95 11.33
N TYR A 337 -14.94 -10.94 10.71
CA TYR A 337 -13.67 -10.67 11.40
C TYR A 337 -13.29 -9.19 11.41
N ASP A 338 -13.93 -8.35 10.57
CA ASP A 338 -13.78 -6.90 10.61
C ASP A 338 -14.28 -6.31 11.95
N ASN A 339 -15.34 -6.91 12.51
CA ASN A 339 -15.85 -6.61 13.85
C ASN A 339 -15.43 -7.66 14.91
N GLY A 340 -14.45 -8.50 14.58
CA GLY A 340 -13.91 -9.53 15.46
C GLY A 340 -12.92 -8.99 16.50
N PHE A 341 -12.22 -9.90 17.17
CA PHE A 341 -11.21 -9.57 18.17
C PHE A 341 -9.97 -10.45 18.07
N PRO A 342 -8.76 -9.90 18.34
CA PRO A 342 -7.52 -10.66 18.31
C PRO A 342 -7.44 -11.61 19.53
N MET A 343 -6.94 -12.80 19.29
CA MET A 343 -6.69 -13.85 20.30
C MET A 343 -5.21 -14.21 20.42
N THR A 344 -4.34 -13.60 19.61
CA THR A 344 -2.88 -13.72 19.69
C THR A 344 -2.23 -12.35 19.50
N ASP A 345 -0.92 -12.28 19.81
CA ASP A 345 -0.05 -11.26 19.25
C ASP A 345 0.20 -11.50 17.75
N ASP A 346 1.00 -10.62 17.15
CA ASP A 346 1.40 -10.70 15.74
C ASP A 346 2.18 -12.00 15.44
N LEU A 347 1.84 -12.60 14.31
CA LEU A 347 2.32 -13.89 13.81
C LEU A 347 3.34 -13.73 12.68
N LEU A 348 3.88 -12.54 12.44
CA LEU A 348 4.99 -12.42 11.50
C LEU A 348 6.21 -13.22 11.96
N LEU A 349 6.67 -14.14 11.11
CA LEU A 349 7.80 -15.02 11.40
C LEU A 349 8.55 -15.38 10.11
N ASP A 350 9.85 -15.07 10.04
CA ASP A 350 10.68 -15.47 8.90
C ASP A 350 10.77 -16.99 8.80
N GLY A 351 10.42 -17.54 7.63
CA GLY A 351 10.28 -18.99 7.40
C GLY A 351 8.91 -19.58 7.79
N GLY A 352 8.02 -18.78 8.36
CA GLY A 352 6.63 -19.14 8.64
C GLY A 352 6.43 -20.28 9.65
N TYR A 353 5.22 -20.82 9.63
CA TYR A 353 4.72 -21.90 10.47
C TYR A 353 4.49 -23.13 9.58
N ASN A 354 5.01 -24.27 10.01
CA ASN A 354 4.87 -25.53 9.27
C ASN A 354 4.59 -26.69 10.23
N GLY A 355 3.32 -27.04 10.36
CA GLY A 355 2.87 -28.12 11.25
C GLY A 355 3.08 -27.78 12.73
N THR A 356 3.04 -26.50 13.09
CA THR A 356 3.24 -26.05 14.47
C THR A 356 1.94 -26.13 15.27
N THR A 357 2.04 -26.19 16.60
CA THR A 357 0.88 -25.98 17.47
C THR A 357 0.85 -24.53 17.91
N LEU A 358 -0.24 -23.83 17.62
CA LEU A 358 -0.48 -22.45 18.06
C LEU A 358 -1.58 -22.44 19.12
N VAL A 359 -1.45 -21.57 20.12
CA VAL A 359 -2.46 -21.35 21.15
C VAL A 359 -3.01 -19.93 20.99
N ALA A 360 -4.33 -19.83 20.86
CA ALA A 360 -5.05 -18.57 20.81
C ALA A 360 -5.93 -18.46 22.06
N THR A 361 -5.87 -17.30 22.73
CA THR A 361 -6.55 -17.06 24.00
C THR A 361 -7.62 -16.00 23.81
N VAL A 362 -8.85 -16.31 24.22
CA VAL A 362 -9.96 -15.35 24.27
C VAL A 362 -9.60 -14.28 25.31
N PRO A 363 -9.47 -13.00 24.91
CA PRO A 363 -9.02 -11.94 25.81
C PRO A 363 -10.11 -11.53 26.81
N ASP A 364 -9.68 -10.86 27.89
CA ASP A 364 -10.59 -10.29 28.88
C ASP A 364 -11.65 -9.39 28.23
N GLY A 365 -12.91 -9.60 28.60
CA GLY A 365 -14.05 -8.85 28.06
C GLY A 365 -14.77 -9.54 26.90
N TYR A 366 -14.21 -10.64 26.38
CA TYR A 366 -14.85 -11.52 25.40
C TYR A 366 -15.07 -12.92 25.98
N THR A 367 -15.98 -13.66 25.36
CA THR A 367 -16.34 -15.02 25.73
C THR A 367 -16.54 -15.90 24.49
N LEU A 368 -16.73 -17.20 24.67
CA LEU A 368 -17.07 -18.10 23.58
C LEU A 368 -18.48 -17.86 22.97
N ASP A 369 -19.31 -17.00 23.56
CA ASP A 369 -20.56 -16.54 22.93
C ASP A 369 -20.31 -15.45 21.88
N ASP A 370 -19.12 -14.85 21.89
CA ASP A 370 -18.73 -13.75 20.99
C ASP A 370 -17.98 -14.23 19.74
N LEU A 371 -17.82 -15.56 19.57
CA LEU A 371 -17.28 -16.15 18.36
C LEU A 371 -17.96 -17.48 17.99
N ASP A 372 -18.12 -17.70 16.70
CA ASP A 372 -18.44 -19.02 16.12
C ASP A 372 -17.51 -19.36 14.95
N GLY A 373 -16.58 -18.47 14.61
CA GLY A 373 -15.52 -18.68 13.62
C GLY A 373 -14.17 -18.14 14.08
N ILE A 374 -13.13 -18.61 13.40
CA ILE A 374 -11.73 -18.26 13.64
C ILE A 374 -11.02 -17.95 12.32
N SER A 375 -10.17 -16.93 12.29
CA SER A 375 -9.41 -16.49 11.10
C SER A 375 -7.94 -16.22 11.44
N VAL A 376 -7.06 -16.50 10.49
CA VAL A 376 -5.75 -15.84 10.40
C VAL A 376 -5.98 -14.50 9.71
N TRP A 377 -6.01 -13.43 10.47
CA TRP A 377 -6.50 -12.13 10.02
C TRP A 377 -5.37 -11.11 9.97
N CYS A 378 -5.23 -10.43 8.84
CA CYS A 378 -4.30 -9.31 8.72
C CYS A 378 -5.01 -8.01 9.11
N VAL A 379 -4.69 -7.51 10.31
CA VAL A 379 -5.33 -6.37 10.98
C VAL A 379 -5.27 -5.12 10.13
N ASP A 380 -4.08 -4.76 9.67
CA ASP A 380 -3.84 -3.47 9.01
C ASP A 380 -4.53 -3.34 7.64
N VAL A 381 -4.79 -4.46 6.97
CA VAL A 381 -5.42 -4.46 5.63
C VAL A 381 -6.86 -4.96 5.63
N GLY A 382 -7.34 -5.50 6.76
CA GLY A 382 -8.69 -6.04 6.88
C GLY A 382 -8.94 -7.22 5.93
N VAL A 383 -8.04 -8.20 5.92
CA VAL A 383 -8.13 -9.36 5.02
C VAL A 383 -8.01 -10.66 5.80
N ASP A 384 -8.91 -11.58 5.49
CA ASP A 384 -8.89 -12.97 5.97
C ASP A 384 -7.91 -13.78 5.12
N PHE A 385 -6.81 -14.23 5.73
CA PHE A 385 -5.84 -15.11 5.06
C PHE A 385 -6.32 -16.56 5.05
N GLY A 386 -7.20 -16.93 5.96
CA GLY A 386 -7.84 -18.23 5.97
C GLY A 386 -8.59 -18.43 7.28
N SER A 387 -9.75 -19.06 7.18
CA SER A 387 -10.67 -19.19 8.30
C SER A 387 -11.44 -20.50 8.32
N GLY A 388 -12.13 -20.72 9.43
CA GLY A 388 -13.02 -21.85 9.64
C GLY A 388 -14.12 -21.51 10.65
N MET A 389 -15.27 -22.18 10.50
CA MET A 389 -16.38 -22.08 11.46
C MET A 389 -16.34 -23.25 12.43
N PHE A 390 -16.54 -22.97 13.71
CA PHE A 390 -16.60 -24.00 14.75
C PHE A 390 -17.90 -24.80 14.64
N GLY A 391 -17.75 -26.11 14.57
CA GLY A 391 -18.85 -27.06 14.61
C GLY A 391 -18.63 -28.15 15.65
N PRO A 392 -19.68 -28.89 16.04
CA PRO A 392 -19.53 -30.07 16.86
C PRO A 392 -18.58 -31.09 16.18
N PRO A 393 -17.79 -31.84 16.95
CA PRO A 393 -16.77 -32.76 16.44
C PRO A 393 -17.34 -33.97 15.68
#